data_AF-A0A820CYY8-F1
#
_entry.id   AF-A0A820CYY8-F1
#
_cell.length_a   1.000
_cell.length_b   1.000
_cell.length_c   1.000
_cell.angle_alpha   90.00
_cell.angle_beta   90.00
_cell.angle_gamma   90.00
#
_symmetry.space_group_name_H-M   'P 1'
#
loop_
_entity.id
_entity.type
_entity.pdbx_description
1 polymer ?
#
loop_
_entity_poly.entity_id
_entity_poly.type
_entity_poly.pdbx_seq_one_letter_code
_entity_poly.pdbx_strand_id
1 'polypeptide(L)' 'GPSNILYTDGSPEFVAAWDFDNNGKPDLIVINADQTSINVLLGNANGSFQDQMTYTVGSDPSDATVGQ' A
#
# COMPACT_ATOMS: atom_id res chain seq x y z
N GLY A 1 -11.51 -7.73 16.71
CA GLY A 1 -11.08 -6.44 16.13
C GLY A 1 -11.29 -6.50 14.64
N PRO A 2 -11.48 -5.39 13.92
CA PRO A 2 -11.66 -5.43 12.48
C PRO A 2 -10.41 -6.06 11.88
N SER A 3 -10.61 -7.17 11.17
CA SER A 3 -9.56 -7.80 10.40
C SER A 3 -9.25 -6.87 9.23
N ASN A 4 -8.09 -6.22 9.24
CA ASN A 4 -7.54 -5.50 8.09
C ASN A 4 -7.07 -6.53 7.06
N ILE A 5 -8.01 -7.28 6.48
CA ILE A 5 -7.74 -8.15 5.34
C ILE A 5 -7.55 -7.20 4.16
N LEU A 6 -6.30 -7.05 3.72
CA LEU A 6 -5.99 -6.40 2.47
C LEU A 6 -6.51 -7.29 1.34
N TYR A 7 -7.49 -6.79 0.59
CA TYR A 7 -7.81 -7.36 -0.71
C TYR A 7 -6.76 -6.83 -1.67
N THR A 8 -5.69 -7.61 -1.83
CA THR A 8 -4.79 -7.44 -2.96
C THR A 8 -5.58 -7.90 -4.18
N ASP A 9 -5.71 -7.01 -5.16
CA ASP A 9 -6.44 -7.35 -6.38
C ASP A 9 -5.68 -8.44 -7.17
N GLY A 10 -4.38 -8.67 -6.87
CA GLY A 10 -3.58 -9.80 -7.36
C GLY A 10 -2.60 -10.42 -6.34
N SER A 11 -1.38 -10.73 -6.82
CA SER A 11 -0.26 -11.39 -6.15
C SER A 11 0.69 -10.34 -5.56
N PRO A 12 0.60 -10.04 -4.25
CA PRO A 12 1.44 -9.03 -3.62
C PRO A 12 2.89 -9.48 -3.63
N GLU A 13 3.76 -8.66 -4.19
CA GLU A 13 5.20 -8.92 -4.23
C GLU A 13 5.95 -8.05 -3.22
N PHE A 14 5.48 -6.82 -2.99
CA PHE A 14 6.11 -5.89 -2.06
C PHE A 14 5.10 -5.24 -1.11
N VAL A 15 5.54 -5.07 0.15
CA VAL A 15 4.82 -4.34 1.19
C VAL A 15 5.80 -3.42 1.91
N ALA A 16 5.41 -2.16 2.09
CA ALA A 16 6.18 -1.18 2.85
C ALA A 16 5.29 -0.40 3.81
N ALA A 17 5.80 -0.09 5.01
CA ALA A 17 5.12 0.71 6.01
C ALA A 17 6.02 1.87 6.45
N TRP A 18 5.53 3.10 6.29
CA TRP A 18 6.21 4.34 6.66
C TRP A 18 5.17 5.48 6.75
N ASP A 19 5.55 6.63 7.29
CA ASP A 19 4.75 7.86 7.24
C ASP A 19 4.95 8.55 5.89
N PHE A 20 4.19 8.13 4.87
CA PHE A 20 4.37 8.55 3.48
C PHE A 20 3.79 9.92 3.19
N ASP A 21 2.78 10.36 3.94
CA ASP A 21 2.18 11.69 3.83
C ASP A 21 2.69 12.70 4.89
N ASN A 22 3.64 12.27 5.74
CA ASN A 22 4.30 13.06 6.78
C ASN A 22 3.32 13.64 7.81
N ASN A 23 2.30 12.86 8.16
CA ASN A 23 1.26 13.23 9.13
C ASN A 23 1.53 12.69 10.55
N GLY A 24 2.65 11.99 10.75
CA GLY A 24 3.06 11.37 12.00
C GLY A 24 2.44 10.01 12.27
N LYS A 25 1.83 9.36 11.28
CA LYS A 25 1.16 8.05 11.42
C LYS A 25 1.69 7.08 10.37
N PRO A 26 1.85 5.79 10.69
CA PRO A 26 2.23 4.79 9.70
C PRO A 26 1.14 4.60 8.64
N ASP A 27 1.55 4.72 7.38
CA ASP A 27 0.79 4.34 6.20
C ASP A 27 1.28 2.97 5.68
N LEU A 28 0.53 2.37 4.75
CA LEU A 28 0.88 1.11 4.11
C LEU A 28 0.83 1.25 2.59
N ILE A 29 1.86 0.75 1.92
CA ILE A 29 1.90 0.61 0.45
C ILE A 29 2.06 -0.87 0.12
N VAL A 30 1.25 -1.35 -0.82
CA VAL A 30 1.32 -2.71 -1.36
C VAL A 30 1.42 -2.67 -2.88
N ILE A 31 2.31 -3.48 -3.44
CA ILE A 31 2.55 -3.57 -4.88
C ILE A 31 2.21 -4.98 -5.34
N ASN A 32 1.30 -5.09 -6.30
CA ASN A 32 0.86 -6.35 -6.89
C ASN A 32 1.48 -6.50 -8.28
N ALA A 33 2.31 -7.52 -8.45
CA ALA A 33 3.14 -7.70 -9.64
C ALA A 33 2.34 -8.14 -10.88
N ASP A 34 1.34 -8.99 -10.67
CA ASP A 34 0.49 -9.56 -11.72
C ASP A 34 -0.58 -8.60 -12.25
N GLN A 35 -1.05 -7.67 -11.42
CA GLN A 35 -2.06 -6.68 -11.77
C GLN A 35 -1.53 -5.27 -11.96
N THR A 36 -0.21 -5.09 -11.81
CA THR A 36 0.43 -3.80 -12.07
C THR A 36 -0.23 -2.69 -11.25
N SER A 37 -0.53 -2.98 -9.98
CA SER A 37 -1.27 -2.07 -9.11
C SER A 37 -0.47 -1.75 -7.86
N ILE A 38 -0.54 -0.49 -7.44
CA ILE A 38 -0.05 -0.01 -6.14
C ILE A 38 -1.27 0.37 -5.33
N ASN A 39 -1.44 -0.26 -4.17
CA ASN A 39 -2.45 0.08 -3.20
C ASN A 39 -1.82 0.89 -2.07
N VAL A 40 -2.41 2.03 -1.74
CA VAL A 40 -1.98 2.93 -0.67
C VAL A 40 -3.08 3.02 0.37
N LEU A 41 -2.73 2.81 1.63
CA LEU A 41 -3.63 2.92 2.77
C LEU A 41 -3.03 3.89 3.79
N LEU A 42 -3.68 5.04 4.00
CA LEU A 42 -3.20 6.05 4.93
C LEU A 42 -3.59 5.73 6.37
N GLY A 43 -2.67 5.97 7.30
CA GLY A 43 -2.84 5.73 8.73
C GLY A 43 -3.79 6.71 9.41
N ASN A 44 -4.61 6.21 10.32
CA ASN A 44 -5.40 7.00 11.25
C ASN A 44 -4.75 7.03 12.64
N ALA A 45 -5.08 8.06 13.43
CA ALA A 45 -4.50 8.26 14.76
C ALA A 45 -4.82 7.11 15.75
N ASN A 46 -5.83 6.31 15.46
CA ASN A 46 -6.27 5.17 16.25
C ASN A 46 -5.65 3.83 15.79
N GLY A 47 -4.73 3.84 14.83
CA GLY A 47 -4.08 2.64 14.30
C GLY A 47 -4.90 1.87 13.25
N SER A 48 -6.05 2.40 12.80
CA SER A 48 -6.73 1.88 11.61
C SER A 48 -6.17 2.55 10.34
N PHE A 49 -6.55 2.03 9.18
CA PHE A 49 -6.26 2.66 7.89
C PHE A 49 -7.52 3.27 7.28
N GLN A 50 -7.33 4.27 6.42
CA GLN A 50 -8.38 4.83 5.56
C GLN A 50 -8.72 3.85 4.41
N ASP A 51 -9.72 4.22 3.61
CA ASP A 51 -10.06 3.49 2.40
C ASP A 51 -8.86 3.42 1.45
N GLN A 52 -8.67 2.25 0.85
CA GLN A 52 -7.57 1.96 -0.04
C GLN A 52 -7.66 2.79 -1.32
N MET A 53 -6.55 3.43 -1.69
CA MET A 53 -6.36 4.07 -2.99
C MET A 53 -5.57 3.13 -3.90
N THR A 54 -6.06 2.90 -5.12
CA THR A 54 -5.38 2.03 -6.10
C THR A 54 -4.85 2.86 -7.26
N TYR A 55 -3.56 2.70 -7.54
CA TYR A 55 -2.87 3.29 -8.67
C TYR A 55 -2.45 2.19 -9.62
N THR A 56 -2.92 2.22 -10.86
CA THR A 56 -2.42 1.33 -11.91
C THR A 56 -1.08 1.86 -12.40
N VAL A 57 -0.04 1.06 -12.23
CA VAL A 57 1.23 1.24 -12.93
C VAL A 57 1.19 0.46 -14.24
N GLY A 58 2.02 0.81 -15.23
CA GLY A 58 2.05 0.08 -16.50
C GLY A 58 2.45 -1.39 -16.34
N SER A 59 2.52 -2.13 -17.45
CA SER A 59 2.82 -3.57 -17.43
C SER A 59 4.17 -3.92 -16.80
N ASP A 60 4.19 -4.96 -15.97
CA ASP A 60 5.34 -5.63 -15.34
C ASP A 60 6.31 -4.72 -14.56
N PRO A 61 5.90 -4.15 -13.41
CA PRO A 61 6.86 -3.58 -12.47
C PRO A 61 7.82 -4.69 -12.01
N SER A 62 9.11 -4.53 -12.25
CA SER A 62 10.14 -5.53 -11.93
C SER A 62 10.93 -5.23 -10.67
N ASP A 63 10.82 -3.99 -10.16
CA ASP A 63 11.49 -3.56 -8.95
C ASP A 63 10.73 -2.36 -8.34
N ALA A 64 10.82 -2.21 -7.03
CA ALA A 64 10.25 -1.10 -6.30
C ALA A 64 11.17 -0.69 -5.16
N THR A 65 11.46 0.61 -5.07
CA THR A 65 12.18 1.19 -3.94
C THR A 65 11.34 2.27 -3.27
N VAL A 66 11.42 2.31 -1.95
CA VAL A 66 10.92 3.42 -1.14
C VAL A 66 12.09 4.33 -0.79
N GLY A 67 11.98 5.61 -1.17
CA GLY A 67 12.97 6.64 -0.84
C GLY A 67 12.49 7.54 0.31
N GLN A 68 13.44 8.16 1.01
CA GLN A 68 13.20 9.21 1.99
C GLN A 68 13.19 10.60 1.33
#